data_AF-A0A7S0HHW5-F1
#
_entry.id   AF-A0A7S0HHW5-F1
#
_cell.length_a   1.000
_cell.length_b   1.000
_cell.length_c   1.000
_cell.angle_alpha   90.00
_cell.angle_beta   90.00
_cell.angle_gamma   90.00
#
_symmetry.space_group_name_H-M   'P 1'
#
loop_
_entity.id
_entity.type
_entity.pdbx_description
1 polymer ?
#
loop_
_entity_poly.entity_id
_entity_poly.type
_entity_poly.pdbx_seq_one_letter_code
_entity_poly.pdbx_strand_id
1 'polypeptide(L)'
;GGGVLFFDEADQLLDMGFRPAIEKILRALKSTAATRQTLLFSATMPQDVAQVARIATRDAKMVDTVGEESNTNAQVDQSATVCAAASQPAELFALLQQLMVGEYKVCI
;
A
#
# COMPACT_ATOMS: atom_id res chain seq x y z
N GLY A 1 14.91 22.65 -15.16
CA GLY A 1 14.39 21.30 -15.48
C GLY A 1 13.14 21.07 -14.67
N GLY A 2 12.10 20.46 -15.26
CA GLY A 2 10.92 20.06 -14.51
C GLY A 2 11.29 18.98 -13.49
N GLY A 3 10.86 19.14 -12.24
CA GLY A 3 11.07 18.13 -11.20
C GLY A 3 10.10 16.96 -11.34
N VAL A 4 10.15 16.03 -10.38
CA VAL A 4 9.17 14.95 -10.24
C VAL A 4 8.56 15.01 -8.85
N LEU A 5 7.25 14.79 -8.75
CA LEU A 5 6.51 14.68 -7.49
C LEU A 5 5.93 13.27 -7.38
N PHE A 6 6.15 12.62 -6.24
CA PHE A 6 5.61 11.30 -5.94
C PHE A 6 4.64 11.39 -4.77
N PHE A 7 3.48 10.78 -4.94
CA PHE A 7 2.60 10.39 -3.84
C PHE A 7 2.69 8.88 -3.71
N ASP A 8 3.14 8.42 -2.55
CA ASP A 8 3.15 7.01 -2.20
C ASP A 8 2.05 6.76 -1.17
N GLU A 9 1.42 5.58 -1.23
CA GLU A 9 0.31 5.18 -0.35
C GLU A 9 -0.77 6.28 -0.19
N ALA A 10 -1.24 6.83 -1.32
CA ALA A 10 -2.09 8.02 -1.32
C ALA A 10 -3.42 7.83 -0.59
N ASP A 11 -3.98 6.61 -0.59
CA ASP A 11 -5.13 6.23 0.22
C ASP A 11 -4.83 6.35 1.72
N GLN A 12 -3.74 5.75 2.20
CA GLN A 12 -3.36 5.84 3.62
C GLN A 12 -3.10 7.29 4.06
N LEU A 13 -2.45 8.11 3.22
CA LEU A 13 -2.26 9.52 3.52
C LEU A 13 -3.59 10.24 3.74
N LEU A 14 -4.63 9.91 2.97
CA LEU A 14 -5.94 10.51 3.12
C LEU A 14 -6.69 9.98 4.35
N ASP A 15 -6.55 8.69 4.66
CA ASP A 15 -7.10 8.10 5.89
C ASP A 15 -6.49 8.73 7.15
N MET A 16 -5.21 9.08 7.11
CA MET A 16 -4.52 9.84 8.15
C MET A 16 -4.90 11.33 8.20
N GLY A 17 -5.72 11.82 7.26
CA GLY A 17 -6.17 13.20 7.22
C GLY A 17 -5.18 14.19 6.58
N PHE A 18 -4.20 13.74 5.79
CA PHE A 18 -3.20 14.63 5.18
C PHE A 18 -3.71 15.49 4.03
N ARG A 19 -4.99 15.38 3.64
CA ARG A 19 -5.58 16.14 2.53
C ARG A 19 -5.22 17.65 2.56
N PRO A 20 -5.36 18.39 3.68
CA PRO A 20 -5.04 19.81 3.71
C PRO A 20 -3.54 20.09 3.47
N ALA A 21 -2.66 19.19 3.93
CA ALA A 21 -1.22 19.30 3.73
C ALA A 21 -0.84 19.04 2.28
N ILE A 22 -1.44 18.02 1.64
CA ILE A 22 -1.28 17.73 0.22
C ILE A 22 -1.68 18.95 -0.62
N GLU A 23 -2.86 19.53 -0.36
CA GLU A 23 -3.32 20.73 -1.07
C GLU A 23 -2.40 21.95 -0.86
N LYS A 24 -1.79 22.07 0.33
CA LYS A 24 -0.81 23.12 0.61
C LYS A 24 0.48 22.91 -0.20
N ILE A 25 0.99 21.69 -0.29
CA ILE A 25 2.17 21.32 -1.09
C ILE A 25 1.89 21.59 -2.57
N LEU A 26 0.76 21.14 -3.10
CA LEU A 26 0.38 21.36 -4.50
C LEU A 26 0.26 22.86 -4.84
N ARG A 27 -0.28 23.68 -3.93
CA ARG A 27 -0.32 25.14 -4.08
C ARG A 27 1.08 25.76 -4.12
N ALA A 28 1.98 25.33 -3.24
CA ALA A 28 3.38 25.81 -3.24
C ALA A 28 4.11 25.43 -4.53
N LEU A 29 3.76 24.29 -5.13
CA LEU A 29 4.35 23.79 -6.36
C LEU A 29 3.60 24.22 -7.63
N LYS A 30 2.68 25.18 -7.55
CA LYS A 30 1.87 25.63 -8.69
C LYS A 30 2.71 26.20 -9.83
N SER A 31 3.82 26.88 -9.53
CA SER A 31 4.73 27.46 -10.53
C SER A 31 5.40 26.40 -11.43
N THR A 32 5.52 25.15 -10.95
CA THR A 32 6.14 24.06 -11.70
C THR A 32 5.12 23.09 -12.31
N ALA A 33 3.81 23.35 -12.16
CA ALA A 33 2.77 22.42 -12.58
C ALA A 33 2.79 22.08 -14.09
N ALA A 34 3.27 22.99 -14.94
CA ALA A 34 3.32 22.78 -16.39
C ALA A 34 4.49 21.87 -16.84
N THR A 35 5.55 21.79 -16.04
CA THR A 35 6.81 21.11 -16.40
C THR A 35 7.13 19.92 -15.50
N ARG A 36 6.54 19.86 -14.31
CA ARG A 36 6.73 18.76 -13.35
C ARG A 36 5.93 17.53 -13.78
N GLN A 37 6.53 16.36 -13.64
CA GLN A 37 5.81 15.08 -13.73
C GLN A 37 5.31 14.68 -12.33
N THR A 38 4.06 14.25 -12.22
CA THR A 38 3.50 13.73 -10.96
C THR A 38 3.17 12.25 -11.12
N LEU A 39 3.60 11.42 -10.17
CA LEU A 39 3.21 10.02 -10.03
C LEU A 39 2.44 9.87 -8.71
N LEU A 40 1.37 9.08 -8.73
CA LEU A 40 0.57 8.76 -7.56
C LEU A 40 0.35 7.26 -7.51
N PHE A 41 0.78 6.65 -6.41
CA PHE A 41 0.61 5.25 -6.10
C PHE A 41 -0.41 5.11 -4.97
N SER A 42 -1.34 4.18 -5.13
CA SER A 42 -2.41 3.91 -4.18
C SER A 42 -2.86 2.48 -4.36
N ALA A 43 -3.07 1.74 -3.27
CA ALA A 43 -3.55 0.37 -3.32
C ALA A 43 -5.05 0.33 -3.66
N THR A 44 -5.79 1.33 -3.18
CA THR A 44 -7.22 1.51 -3.44
C THR A 44 -7.49 2.83 -4.18
N MET A 45 -8.68 2.95 -4.79
CA MET A 45 -9.07 4.16 -5.53
C MET A 45 -10.46 4.70 -5.11
N PRO A 46 -10.66 5.07 -3.83
CA PRO A 46 -11.87 5.76 -3.40
C PRO A 46 -11.98 7.16 -4.03
N GLN A 47 -13.16 7.78 -3.94
CA GLN A 47 -13.41 9.09 -4.56
C GLN A 47 -12.42 10.17 -4.12
N ASP A 48 -11.98 10.16 -2.86
CA ASP A 48 -11.05 11.17 -2.35
C ASP A 48 -9.65 11.04 -2.95
N VAL A 49 -9.14 9.81 -3.12
CA VAL A 49 -7.88 9.55 -3.85
C VAL A 49 -8.02 10.01 -5.30
N ALA A 50 -9.13 9.68 -5.96
CA ALA A 50 -9.39 10.10 -7.33
C ALA A 50 -9.45 11.63 -7.47
N GLN A 51 -10.02 12.34 -6.49
CA GLN A 51 -10.02 13.80 -6.46
C GLN A 51 -8.59 14.36 -6.33
N VAL A 52 -7.79 13.82 -5.42
CA VAL A 52 -6.39 14.25 -5.25
C VAL A 52 -5.59 13.99 -6.52
N ALA A 53 -5.74 12.81 -7.15
CA ALA A 53 -5.07 12.48 -8.40
C ALA A 53 -5.40 13.49 -9.51
N ARG A 54 -6.67 13.90 -9.65
CA ARG A 54 -7.09 14.91 -10.63
C ARG A 54 -6.47 16.28 -10.39
N ILE A 55 -6.27 16.67 -9.13
CA ILE A 55 -5.71 17.99 -8.78
C ILE A 55 -4.18 17.98 -8.87
N ALA A 56 -3.55 16.85 -8.55
CA ALA A 56 -2.10 16.71 -8.46
C ALA A 56 -1.42 16.45 -9.82
N THR A 57 -2.15 15.87 -10.78
CA THR A 57 -1.62 15.42 -12.08
C THR A 57 -2.21 16.20 -13.26
N ARG A 58 -1.61 16.03 -14.46
CA ARG A 58 -2.12 16.57 -15.73
C ARG A 58 -2.05 15.47 -16.79
N ASP A 59 -3.16 15.21 -17.46
CA ASP A 59 -3.29 14.19 -18.52
C ASP A 59 -2.68 12.83 -18.13
N ALA A 60 -2.86 12.44 -16.86
CA ALA A 60 -2.29 11.23 -16.32
C ALA A 60 -2.92 9.98 -16.95
N LYS A 61 -2.07 8.99 -17.20
CA LYS A 61 -2.52 7.64 -17.56
C LYS A 61 -2.71 6.84 -16.28
N MET A 62 -3.89 6.27 -16.11
CA MET A 62 -4.14 5.31 -15.05
C MET A 62 -3.57 3.95 -15.48
N VAL A 63 -2.76 3.35 -14.61
CA VAL A 63 -2.26 1.98 -14.78
C VAL A 63 -2.81 1.19 -13.61
N ASP A 64 -3.76 0.30 -13.91
CA ASP A 64 -4.31 -0.64 -12.93
C ASP A 64 -3.54 -1.96 -13.04
N THR A 65 -2.84 -2.31 -11.96
CA THR A 65 -2.03 -3.53 -11.88
C THR A 65 -2.72 -4.65 -11.11
N VAL A 66 -3.93 -4.42 -10.59
CA VAL A 66 -4.62 -5.34 -9.68
C VAL A 66 -5.78 -6.06 -10.38
N GLY A 67 -6.36 -5.46 -11.42
CA GLY A 67 -7.42 -6.09 -12.22
C GLY A 67 -8.68 -6.40 -11.39
N GLU A 68 -9.53 -7.33 -11.85
CA GLU A 68 -10.70 -7.82 -11.08
C GLU A 68 -10.35 -8.91 -10.05
N GLU A 69 -9.06 -9.19 -9.83
CA GLU A 69 -8.65 -10.39 -9.11
C GLU A 69 -8.89 -10.31 -7.59
N SER A 70 -9.52 -11.37 -7.11
CA SER A 70 -9.96 -11.64 -5.74
C SER A 70 -8.83 -11.62 -4.73
N ASN A 71 -9.10 -11.05 -3.55
CA ASN A 71 -8.36 -11.14 -2.28
C ASN A 71 -7.11 -12.06 -2.34
N THR A 72 -5.92 -11.47 -2.14
CA THR A 72 -4.60 -12.13 -2.07
C THR A 72 -4.59 -13.39 -1.19
N ASN A 73 -5.49 -13.47 -0.22
CA ASN A 73 -5.75 -14.61 0.65
C ASN A 73 -5.99 -15.94 -0.07
N ALA A 74 -6.52 -15.94 -1.29
CA ALA A 74 -6.78 -17.18 -2.02
C ALA A 74 -5.52 -17.84 -2.61
N GLN A 75 -4.41 -17.10 -2.69
CA GLN A 75 -3.16 -17.56 -3.28
C GLN A 75 -2.14 -18.06 -2.23
N VAL A 76 -2.48 -17.98 -0.94
CA VAL A 76 -1.59 -18.36 0.17
C VAL A 76 -2.29 -19.40 1.05
N ASP A 77 -1.62 -20.52 1.30
CA ASP A 77 -2.08 -21.52 2.26
C ASP A 77 -2.10 -20.92 3.68
N GLN A 78 -3.29 -20.82 4.27
CA GLN A 78 -3.50 -20.25 5.60
C GLN A 78 -3.81 -21.35 6.60
N SER A 79 -3.16 -21.30 7.76
CA SER A 79 -3.42 -22.19 8.90
C SER A 79 -3.54 -21.38 10.19
N ALA A 80 -4.31 -21.89 11.15
CA ALA A 80 -4.46 -21.27 12.47
C ALA A 80 -4.46 -22.35 13.56
N THR A 81 -3.84 -22.06 14.70
CA THR A 81 -3.81 -22.94 15.88
C THR A 81 -4.39 -22.19 17.07
N VAL A 82 -5.38 -22.80 17.74
CA VAL A 82 -6.01 -22.22 18.93
C VAL A 82 -5.30 -22.75 20.17
N CYS A 83 -4.74 -21.86 20.97
CA CYS A 83 -4.07 -22.22 22.23
C CYS A 83 -4.29 -21.15 23.29
N ALA A 84 -4.03 -21.48 24.55
CA ALA A 84 -4.00 -20.48 25.61
C ALA A 84 -2.80 -19.55 25.42
N ALA A 85 -2.92 -18.28 25.83
CA ALA A 85 -1.83 -17.31 25.69
C ALA A 85 -0.52 -17.79 26.34
N ALA A 86 -0.62 -18.47 27.48
CA ALA A 86 0.54 -19.03 28.18
C ALA A 86 1.22 -20.18 27.41
N SER A 87 0.50 -20.89 26.54
CA SER A 87 1.02 -21.98 25.71
C SER A 87 1.53 -21.53 24.34
N GLN A 88 1.30 -20.28 23.94
CA GLN A 88 1.68 -19.76 22.61
C GLN A 88 3.16 -20.01 22.26
N PRO A 89 4.14 -19.82 23.17
CA PRO A 89 5.54 -20.12 22.85
C PRO A 89 5.80 -21.62 22.60
N ALA A 90 5.16 -22.50 23.36
CA ALA A 90 5.32 -23.95 23.23
C ALA A 90 4.68 -24.47 21.94
N GLU A 91 3.48 -23.98 21.60
CA GLU A 91 2.78 -24.32 20.36
C GLU A 91 3.52 -23.79 19.13
N LEU A 92 4.03 -22.56 19.17
CA LEU A 92 4.87 -22.01 18.11
C LEU A 92 6.13 -22.86 17.90
N PHE A 93 6.79 -23.29 18.98
CA PHE A 93 7.97 -24.14 18.90
C PHE A 93 7.65 -25.51 18.28
N ALA A 94 6.52 -26.13 18.66
CA ALA A 94 6.06 -27.39 18.07
C ALA A 94 5.77 -27.24 16.56
N LEU A 95 5.10 -26.15 16.16
CA LEU A 95 4.83 -25.82 14.77
C LEU A 95 6.12 -25.61 13.95
N LEU A 96 7.08 -24.86 14.50
CA LEU A 96 8.38 -24.68 13.86
C LEU A 96 9.11 -26.02 13.70
N GLN A 97 9.09 -26.89 14.72
CA GLN A 97 9.70 -28.22 14.59
C GLN A 97 9.03 -29.06 13.51
N GLN A 98 7.71 -29.02 13.37
CA GLN A 98 6.99 -29.72 12.30
C GLN A 98 7.33 -29.17 10.90
N LEU A 99 7.42 -27.84 10.77
CA LEU A 99 7.69 -27.17 9.49
C LEU A 99 9.16 -27.25 9.07
N MET A 100 10.10 -27.24 10.01
CA MET A 100 11.55 -27.40 9.77
C MET A 100 11.93 -28.81 9.29
N VAL A 101 11.02 -29.79 9.32
CA VAL A 101 11.23 -31.13 8.75
C VAL A 101 10.97 -31.15 7.23
N GLY A 102 10.36 -30.09 6.67
CA GLY A 102 10.25 -29.86 5.22
C GLY A 102 11.21 -28.79 4.71
N GLU A 103 11.51 -28.77 3.40
CA GLU A 103 12.38 -27.79 2.70
C GLU A 103 11.80 -26.35 2.68
N TYR A 104 11.40 -25.80 3.82
CA TYR A 104 10.89 -24.43 3.90
C TYR A 104 11.90 -23.52 4.58
N LYS A 105 12.30 -22.45 3.89
CA LYS A 105 13.02 -21.33 4.49
C LYS A 105 12.03 -20.47 5.27
N VAL A 106 12.14 -20.46 6.60
CA VAL A 106 11.47 -19.47 7.45
C VAL A 106 12.39 -18.27 7.58
N CYS A 107 12.00 -17.12 7.01
CA CYS A 107 12.64 -15.83 7.26
C CYS A 107 11.87 -15.13 8.38
N ILE A 108 12.57 -14.77 9.46
CA ILE A 108 12.08 -13.94 10.56
C ILE A 108 12.41 -12.48 10.26
#